data_AF-A0A7C4SZI7-F1
#
_entry.id   AF-A0A7C4SZI7-F1
#
_cell.length_a   1.000
_cell.length_b   1.000
_cell.length_c   1.000
_cell.angle_alpha   90.00
_cell.angle_beta   90.00
_cell.angle_gamma   90.00
#
_symmetry.space_group_name_H-M   'P 1'
#
loop_
_entity.id
_entity.type
_entity.pdbx_description
1 polymer ?
#
loop_
_entity_poly.entity_id
_entity_poly.type
_entity_poly.pdbx_seq_one_letter_code
_entity_poly.pdbx_strand_id
1 'polypeptide(L)'
;PSLMSLSYLGIHKPDDAIYQRTRKFLVSDYNPWYMRGKAAEGSGSPHTGKDSIWPMGIILRALTSTDEQEVLQCLHMLKTTHAGTGFMHESFHKDNPADFSRKWFAWANTLFGELIIKVHTDFPALLQKSNI
;
A
#
# COMPACT_ATOMS: atom_id res chain seq x y z
N PRO A 1 5.93 7.27 -10.64
CA PRO A 1 4.51 7.69 -10.72
C PRO A 1 3.66 6.51 -11.22
N SER A 2 2.59 6.17 -10.50
CA SER A 2 1.60 5.16 -10.90
C SER A 2 0.21 5.79 -11.04
N LEU A 3 -0.72 5.11 -11.71
CA LEU A 3 -2.12 5.54 -11.79
C LEU A 3 -2.75 5.72 -10.39
N MET A 4 -2.37 4.89 -9.41
CA MET A 4 -2.81 5.03 -8.02
C MET A 4 -2.33 6.37 -7.42
N SER A 5 -1.08 6.76 -7.69
CA SER A 5 -0.46 7.95 -7.10
C SER A 5 -0.89 9.30 -7.70
N LEU A 6 -1.75 9.33 -8.73
CA LEU A 6 -2.08 10.58 -9.41
C LEU A 6 -2.71 11.64 -8.49
N SER A 7 -3.54 11.22 -7.52
CA SER A 7 -4.07 12.14 -6.50
C SER A 7 -3.01 12.62 -5.52
N TYR A 8 -2.12 11.72 -5.08
CA TYR A 8 -0.98 12.06 -4.22
C TYR A 8 -0.05 13.09 -4.87
N LEU A 9 0.15 13.02 -6.18
CA LEU A 9 0.97 13.97 -6.95
C LEU A 9 0.24 15.28 -7.29
N GLY A 10 -1.00 15.47 -6.86
CA GLY A 10 -1.81 16.66 -7.15
C GLY A 10 -2.28 16.76 -8.61
N ILE A 11 -2.17 15.68 -9.40
CA ILE A 11 -2.57 15.65 -10.81
C ILE A 11 -4.08 15.47 -10.96
N HIS A 12 -4.69 14.70 -10.04
CA HIS A 12 -6.14 14.54 -9.94
C HIS A 12 -6.62 14.87 -8.54
N LYS A 13 -7.90 15.26 -8.42
CA LYS A 13 -8.55 15.36 -7.11
C LYS A 13 -8.94 13.97 -6.62
N PRO A 14 -8.97 13.73 -5.29
CA PRO A 14 -9.43 12.47 -4.72
C PRO A 14 -10.84 12.08 -5.19
N ASP A 15 -11.74 13.01 -5.43
CA ASP A 15 -13.14 12.79 -5.82
C ASP A 15 -13.38 12.75 -7.34
N ASP A 16 -12.33 12.86 -8.16
CA ASP A 16 -12.45 12.78 -9.62
C ASP A 16 -13.03 11.42 -10.05
N ALA A 17 -14.13 11.46 -10.81
CA ALA A 17 -14.87 10.27 -11.19
C ALA A 17 -14.09 9.30 -12.10
N ILE A 18 -13.18 9.82 -12.95
CA ILE A 18 -12.31 8.97 -13.78
C ILE A 18 -11.26 8.34 -12.89
N TYR A 19 -10.60 9.12 -12.04
CA TYR A 19 -9.62 8.61 -11.09
C TYR A 19 -10.20 7.53 -10.18
N GLN A 20 -11.40 7.73 -9.64
CA GLN A 20 -12.07 6.74 -8.80
C GLN A 20 -12.39 5.43 -9.52
N ARG A 21 -12.81 5.50 -10.80
CA ARG A 21 -12.97 4.30 -11.63
C ARG A 21 -11.63 3.60 -11.87
N THR A 22 -10.57 4.36 -12.14
CA THR A 22 -9.21 3.82 -12.28
C THR A 22 -8.74 3.15 -10.99
N ARG A 23 -8.93 3.77 -9.82
CA ARG A 23 -8.58 3.16 -8.51
C ARG A 23 -9.26 1.81 -8.32
N LYS A 24 -10.57 1.74 -8.57
CA LYS A 24 -11.35 0.49 -8.47
C LYS A 24 -10.80 -0.60 -9.39
N PHE A 25 -10.43 -0.25 -10.62
CA PHE A 25 -9.76 -1.18 -11.53
C PHE A 25 -8.41 -1.67 -10.98
N LEU A 26 -7.58 -0.76 -10.45
CA LEU A 26 -6.22 -1.08 -9.99
C LEU A 26 -6.18 -2.09 -8.83
N VAL A 27 -7.22 -2.14 -7.99
CA VAL A 27 -7.36 -3.06 -6.84
C VAL A 27 -8.28 -4.25 -7.12
N SER A 28 -8.57 -4.50 -8.39
CA SER A 28 -9.41 -5.60 -8.85
C SER A 28 -8.60 -6.66 -9.57
N ASP A 29 -9.20 -7.83 -9.75
CA ASP A 29 -8.57 -8.96 -10.46
C ASP A 29 -8.48 -8.70 -11.98
N TYR A 30 -9.05 -7.59 -12.48
CA TYR A 30 -8.86 -7.12 -13.86
C TYR A 30 -7.50 -6.46 -14.09
N ASN A 31 -6.81 -6.02 -13.03
CA ASN A 31 -5.44 -5.55 -13.13
C ASN A 31 -4.50 -6.78 -13.08
N PRO A 32 -3.75 -7.11 -14.15
CA PRO A 32 -2.92 -8.32 -14.20
C PRO A 32 -1.74 -8.29 -13.22
N TRP A 33 -1.46 -7.14 -12.61
CA TRP A 33 -0.44 -6.96 -11.59
C TRP A 33 -1.01 -6.84 -10.18
N TYR A 34 -2.33 -6.88 -10.01
CA TYR A 34 -2.96 -7.00 -8.70
C TYR A 34 -3.10 -8.47 -8.33
N MET A 35 -2.62 -8.80 -7.13
CA MET A 35 -2.61 -10.18 -6.65
C MET A 35 -3.16 -10.24 -5.23
N ARG A 36 -3.76 -11.39 -4.90
CA ARG A 36 -4.24 -11.73 -3.56
C ARG A 36 -3.51 -12.98 -3.11
N GLY A 37 -2.83 -12.89 -1.97
CA GLY A 37 -2.19 -14.02 -1.32
C GLY A 37 -2.72 -14.20 0.09
N LYS A 38 -2.16 -15.17 0.80
CA LYS A 38 -2.48 -15.46 2.20
C LYS A 38 -2.06 -14.33 3.14
N ALA A 39 -0.97 -13.61 2.84
CA ALA A 39 -0.41 -12.61 3.73
C ALA A 39 -0.95 -11.20 3.46
N ALA A 40 -1.16 -10.85 2.18
CA ALA A 40 -1.71 -9.56 1.78
C ALA A 40 -2.23 -9.60 0.33
N GLU A 41 -2.84 -8.49 -0.05
CA GLU A 41 -3.17 -8.15 -1.43
C GLU A 41 -2.49 -6.85 -1.85
N GLY A 42 -2.19 -6.71 -3.12
CA GLY A 42 -1.54 -5.50 -3.63
C GLY A 42 -1.04 -5.63 -5.05
N SER A 43 -0.46 -4.53 -5.54
CA SER A 43 0.17 -4.50 -6.85
C SER A 43 1.63 -4.92 -6.77
N GLY A 44 2.03 -5.77 -7.72
CA GLY A 44 3.43 -6.07 -8.02
C GLY A 44 3.95 -5.28 -9.23
N SER A 45 5.01 -5.79 -9.84
CA SER A 45 5.64 -5.22 -11.03
C SER A 45 6.34 -6.33 -11.82
N PRO A 46 6.45 -6.23 -13.16
CA PRO A 46 7.28 -7.15 -13.95
C PRO A 46 8.74 -7.20 -13.46
N HIS A 47 9.19 -6.16 -12.75
CA HIS A 47 10.52 -6.11 -12.15
C HIS A 47 10.77 -7.18 -11.06
N THR A 48 9.74 -7.61 -10.32
CA THR A 48 9.86 -8.50 -9.15
C THR A 48 9.09 -9.81 -9.30
N GLY A 49 8.52 -10.08 -10.47
CA GLY A 49 7.74 -11.28 -10.76
C GLY A 49 6.27 -11.20 -10.34
N LYS A 50 5.50 -12.25 -10.66
CA LYS A 50 4.02 -12.30 -10.55
C LYS A 50 3.48 -12.62 -9.15
N ASP A 51 4.34 -13.00 -8.21
CA ASP A 51 3.92 -13.38 -6.85
C ASP A 51 4.41 -12.42 -5.77
N SER A 52 5.02 -11.30 -6.17
CA SER A 52 5.61 -10.32 -5.26
C SER A 52 4.79 -9.03 -5.21
N ILE A 53 4.38 -8.61 -4.01
CA ILE A 53 3.64 -7.38 -3.73
C ILE A 53 4.60 -6.29 -3.28
N TRP A 54 4.39 -5.05 -3.74
CA TRP A 54 5.20 -3.89 -3.32
C TRP A 54 4.52 -3.13 -2.16
N PRO A 55 5.14 -3.00 -0.98
CA PRO A 55 4.63 -2.19 0.12
C PRO A 55 4.28 -0.75 -0.30
N MET A 56 5.08 -0.17 -1.20
CA MET A 56 4.82 1.15 -1.76
C MET A 56 3.45 1.28 -2.45
N GLY A 57 2.97 0.23 -3.12
CA GLY A 57 1.64 0.22 -3.73
C GLY A 57 0.54 0.31 -2.68
N ILE A 58 0.70 -0.41 -1.56
CA ILE A 58 -0.22 -0.38 -0.42
C ILE A 58 -0.18 0.98 0.29
N ILE A 59 1.02 1.54 0.49
CA ILE A 59 1.20 2.88 1.08
C ILE A 59 0.50 3.94 0.24
N LEU A 60 0.72 3.93 -1.08
CA LEU A 60 0.07 4.88 -1.99
C LEU A 60 -1.44 4.70 -2.02
N ARG A 61 -1.95 3.46 -1.97
CA ARG A 61 -3.39 3.18 -1.86
C ARG A 61 -3.99 3.87 -0.63
N ALA A 62 -3.33 3.78 0.52
CA ALA A 62 -3.75 4.42 1.77
C ALA A 62 -3.62 5.96 1.73
N LEU A 63 -2.49 6.49 1.26
CA LEU A 63 -2.24 7.94 1.16
C LEU A 63 -3.29 8.66 0.32
N THR A 64 -3.86 7.97 -0.66
CA THR A 64 -4.85 8.50 -1.60
C THR A 64 -6.28 8.06 -1.30
N SER A 65 -6.51 7.39 -0.16
CA SER A 65 -7.84 7.00 0.29
C SER A 65 -8.47 8.07 1.20
N THR A 66 -9.79 8.12 1.16
CA THR A 66 -10.65 8.87 2.10
C THR A 66 -11.53 7.93 2.94
N ASP A 67 -11.43 6.62 2.71
CA ASP A 67 -12.15 5.60 3.45
C ASP A 67 -11.28 5.08 4.60
N GLU A 68 -11.71 5.34 5.84
CA GLU A 68 -11.02 4.91 7.06
C GLU A 68 -10.78 3.39 7.08
N GLN A 69 -11.72 2.59 6.56
CA GLN A 69 -11.59 1.13 6.57
C GLN A 69 -10.52 0.65 5.57
N GLU A 70 -10.44 1.28 4.40
CA GLU A 70 -9.37 1.00 3.43
C GLU A 70 -8.00 1.37 4.00
N VAL A 71 -7.89 2.52 4.69
CA VAL A 71 -6.65 2.94 5.36
C VAL A 71 -6.25 1.94 6.44
N LEU A 72 -7.19 1.52 7.28
CA LEU A 72 -6.94 0.51 8.32
C LEU A 72 -6.45 -0.82 7.73
N GLN A 73 -7.09 -1.32 6.67
CA GLN A 73 -6.66 -2.54 5.98
C GLN A 73 -5.24 -2.41 5.44
N CYS A 74 -4.88 -1.28 4.84
CA CYS A 74 -3.54 -1.03 4.33
C CYS A 74 -2.50 -0.99 5.47
N LEU A 75 -2.80 -0.33 6.57
CA LEU A 75 -1.92 -0.29 7.75
C LEU A 75 -1.68 -1.69 8.32
N HIS A 76 -2.75 -2.49 8.44
CA HIS A 76 -2.64 -3.87 8.92
C HIS A 76 -1.74 -4.70 7.99
N MET A 77 -1.96 -4.65 6.67
CA MET A 77 -1.09 -5.36 5.72
C MET A 77 0.38 -4.92 5.85
N LEU A 78 0.66 -3.63 5.96
CA LEU A 78 2.04 -3.14 6.11
C LEU A 78 2.68 -3.60 7.44
N LYS A 79 1.91 -3.60 8.53
CA LYS A 79 2.37 -4.07 9.85
C LYS A 79 2.61 -5.58 9.87
N THR A 80 1.83 -6.38 9.15
CA THR A 80 1.97 -7.84 9.18
C THR A 80 2.92 -8.41 8.11
N THR A 81 3.44 -7.57 7.20
CA THR A 81 4.28 -8.01 6.06
C THR A 81 5.73 -7.53 6.10
N HIS A 82 6.17 -6.93 7.20
CA HIS A 82 7.57 -6.48 7.35
C HIS A 82 8.54 -7.59 7.83
N ALA A 83 8.13 -8.85 7.85
CA ALA A 83 8.99 -10.00 8.22
C ALA A 83 9.76 -9.85 9.55
N GLY A 84 9.20 -9.15 10.54
CA GLY A 84 9.87 -8.87 11.82
C GLY A 84 11.00 -7.82 11.77
N THR A 85 11.27 -7.19 10.62
CA THR A 85 12.39 -6.24 10.47
C THR A 85 12.10 -4.83 10.97
N GLY A 86 10.83 -4.43 11.03
CA GLY A 86 10.42 -3.06 11.33
C GLY A 86 10.64 -2.06 10.18
N PHE A 87 11.03 -2.53 8.99
CA PHE A 87 11.26 -1.70 7.81
C PHE A 87 10.36 -2.08 6.64
N MET A 88 10.13 -1.13 5.74
CA MET A 88 9.50 -1.40 4.46
C MET A 88 10.52 -1.95 3.46
N HIS A 89 10.10 -3.01 2.77
CA HIS A 89 10.88 -3.67 1.72
C HIS A 89 10.47 -3.17 0.33
N GLU A 90 11.20 -3.56 -0.71
CA GLU A 90 10.79 -3.26 -2.09
C GLU A 90 9.61 -4.12 -2.51
N SER A 91 9.71 -5.42 -2.24
CA SER A 91 8.62 -6.36 -2.45
C SER A 91 8.67 -7.50 -1.43
N PHE A 92 7.55 -8.19 -1.25
CA PHE A 92 7.46 -9.43 -0.48
C PHE A 92 6.53 -10.42 -1.18
N HIS A 93 6.77 -11.72 -1.01
CA HIS A 93 5.94 -12.77 -1.62
C HIS A 93 4.52 -12.75 -1.00
N LYS A 94 3.48 -12.77 -1.85
CA LYS A 94 2.06 -12.61 -1.48
C LYS A 94 1.59 -13.57 -0.37
N ASP A 95 2.18 -14.75 -0.30
CA ASP A 95 1.86 -15.79 0.67
C ASP A 95 2.86 -15.92 1.83
N ASN A 96 4.06 -15.33 1.70
CA ASN A 96 5.13 -15.49 2.70
C ASN A 96 6.00 -14.21 2.75
N PRO A 97 5.71 -13.27 3.66
CA PRO A 97 6.43 -12.00 3.71
C PRO A 97 7.92 -12.11 4.08
N ALA A 98 8.34 -13.26 4.63
CA ALA A 98 9.75 -13.52 4.93
C ALA A 98 10.60 -13.67 3.66
N ASP A 99 9.97 -13.96 2.51
CA ASP A 99 10.60 -13.86 1.20
C ASP A 99 10.38 -12.45 0.64
N PHE A 100 11.38 -11.58 0.85
CA PHE A 100 11.31 -10.17 0.47
C PHE A 100 12.60 -9.69 -0.18
N SER A 101 12.49 -8.62 -0.99
CA SER A 101 13.62 -7.95 -1.61
C SER A 101 13.96 -6.63 -0.92
N ARG A 102 15.25 -6.28 -0.92
CA ARG A 102 15.82 -5.04 -0.35
C ARG A 102 15.47 -4.81 1.13
N LYS A 103 16.36 -5.32 1.99
CA LYS A 103 16.34 -5.08 3.46
C LYS A 103 16.38 -3.60 3.86
N TRP A 104 16.93 -2.74 3.00
CA TRP A 104 16.97 -1.31 3.25
C TRP A 104 16.52 -0.54 2.01
N PHE A 105 15.33 0.03 2.10
CA PHE A 105 14.76 0.87 1.05
C PHE A 105 14.24 2.18 1.63
N ALA A 106 15.12 3.17 1.72
CA ALA A 106 14.84 4.45 2.37
C ALA A 106 13.58 5.15 1.82
N TRP A 107 13.32 5.07 0.52
CA TRP A 107 12.13 5.68 -0.08
C TRP A 107 10.83 5.06 0.44
N ALA A 108 10.74 3.74 0.51
CA ALA A 108 9.56 3.05 1.05
C ALA A 108 9.36 3.37 2.54
N ASN A 109 10.46 3.47 3.30
CA ASN A 109 10.42 3.88 4.71
C ASN A 109 9.91 5.33 4.88
N THR A 110 10.39 6.27 4.06
CA THR A 110 9.93 7.66 4.09
C THR A 110 8.44 7.77 3.77
N LEU A 111 7.96 7.07 2.73
CA LEU A 111 6.54 7.06 2.38
C LEU A 111 5.68 6.46 3.49
N PHE A 112 6.16 5.43 4.18
CA PHE A 112 5.46 4.88 5.33
C PHE A 112 5.37 5.88 6.48
N GLY A 113 6.46 6.58 6.79
CA GLY A 113 6.44 7.66 7.79
C GLY A 113 5.45 8.77 7.45
N GLU A 114 5.40 9.18 6.17
CA GLU A 114 4.42 10.15 5.68
C GLU A 114 2.98 9.65 5.83
N LEU A 115 2.72 8.38 5.53
CA LEU A 115 1.41 7.77 5.76
C LEU A 115 1.01 7.85 7.24
N ILE A 116 1.92 7.58 8.18
CA ILE A 116 1.62 7.70 9.61
C ILE A 116 1.26 9.14 10.00
N ILE A 117 1.94 10.15 9.44
CA ILE A 117 1.60 11.57 9.66
C ILE A 117 0.19 11.88 9.16
N LYS A 118 -0.16 11.41 7.94
CA LYS A 118 -1.52 11.54 7.41
C LYS A 118 -2.54 10.89 8.33
N VAL A 119 -2.30 9.65 8.76
CA VAL A 119 -3.23 8.92 9.64
C VAL A 119 -3.39 9.64 10.99
N HIS A 120 -2.31 10.16 11.56
CA HIS A 120 -2.38 10.96 12.78
C HIS A 120 -3.26 12.21 12.61
N THR A 121 -3.21 12.84 11.45
CA THR A 121 -3.96 14.08 11.15
C THR A 121 -5.43 13.80 10.84
N ASP A 122 -5.69 12.82 9.97
CA ASP A 122 -7.02 12.61 9.39
C ASP A 122 -7.82 11.52 10.10
N PHE A 123 -7.14 10.52 10.67
CA PHE A 123 -7.74 9.31 11.26
C PHE A 123 -7.08 8.94 12.61
N PRO A 124 -6.93 9.86 13.58
CA PRO A 124 -6.13 9.64 14.80
C PRO A 124 -6.62 8.45 15.63
N ALA A 125 -7.91 8.13 15.57
CA ALA A 125 -8.51 7.00 16.28
C ALA A 125 -7.94 5.65 15.81
N LEU A 126 -7.44 5.54 14.58
CA LEU A 126 -6.81 4.32 14.11
C LEU A 126 -5.57 3.98 14.92
N LEU A 127 -4.72 4.96 15.23
CA LEU A 127 -3.46 4.75 15.97
C LEU A 127 -3.64 4.30 17.42
N GLN A 128 -4.85 4.43 17.97
CA GLN A 128 -5.19 4.00 19.32
C GLN A 128 -5.67 2.54 19.35
N LYS A 129 -5.95 1.92 18.20
CA LYS A 129 -6.41 0.53 18.13
C LYS A 129 -5.23 -0.41 18.37
N SER A 130 -5.39 -1.30 19.35
CA SER A 130 -4.42 -2.36 19.68
C SER A 130 -4.17 -3.34 18.53
N ASN A 131 -5.10 -3.41 17.57
CA ASN A 131 -5.12 -4.36 16.46
C ASN A 131 -4.94 -3.69 15.08
N ILE A 132 -4.23 -2.56 14.98
CA ILE A 132 -3.57 -2.24 13.69
C ILE A 132 -2.62 -3.39 13.37
#